data_AF-A0A235FI47-F1
#
_entry.id   AF-A0A235FI47-F1
#
_cell.length_a   1.000
_cell.length_b   1.000
_cell.length_c   1.000
_cell.angle_alpha   90.00
_cell.angle_beta   90.00
_cell.angle_gamma   90.00
#
_symmetry.space_group_name_H-M   'P 1'
#
loop_
_entity.id
_entity.type
_entity.pdbx_description
1 polymer ?
#
loop_
_entity_poly.entity_id
_entity_poly.type
_entity_poly.pdbx_seq_one_letter_code
_entity_poly.pdbx_strand_id
1 'polypeptide(L)'
;MSDEGPGQAWRDELIGLGGSIHQDAAGPLSEEEDAVQQAGVDRYLAMLDALDGRAIEAETIDAILWSLHPLDDYGIYEAAYSLLSQADSATGGAATTRVLPNWLESRGDHESIRIGSMFVTGSEDATRAFLTVTDNWGDAQRALVRRTLGRWVREDEEWEPIHEALGGTNRKPVLDPIPDDWPEDWRSAAEAFRESGRVDHAWTNEKDFPSNFDRVFAIMELGHGARWREVPDFLNPLLMRRRNELPKFIGALAALADDRREHIVTAVNAAHPDTAEYLRGLLEER
;
A
#
# COMPACT_ATOMS: atom_id res chain seq x y z
N MET A 1 -37.41 -1.90 -20.91
CA MET A 1 -36.32 -1.91 -21.90
C MET A 1 -35.60 -0.60 -21.70
N SER A 2 -34.55 -0.64 -20.89
CA SER A 2 -33.76 0.53 -20.54
C SER A 2 -32.91 0.90 -21.75
N ASP A 3 -32.92 2.18 -22.10
CA ASP A 3 -32.20 2.75 -23.23
C ASP A 3 -30.70 2.76 -22.87
N GLU A 4 -29.98 1.68 -23.20
CA GLU A 4 -28.52 1.61 -23.08
C GLU A 4 -27.92 2.54 -24.14
N GLY A 5 -27.77 3.81 -23.78
CA GLY A 5 -27.14 4.80 -24.65
C GLY A 5 -25.70 4.39 -25.02
N PRO A 6 -25.14 4.92 -26.12
CA PRO A 6 -23.80 4.58 -26.61
C PRO A 6 -22.67 4.77 -25.57
N GLY A 7 -22.89 5.59 -24.54
CA GLY A 7 -21.96 5.73 -23.41
C GLY A 7 -21.97 4.54 -22.44
N GLN A 8 -23.10 3.86 -22.25
CA GLN A 8 -23.20 2.72 -21.34
C GLN A 8 -22.46 1.49 -21.90
N ALA A 9 -22.67 1.19 -23.19
CA ALA A 9 -21.98 0.09 -23.86
C ALA A 9 -20.44 0.24 -23.83
N TRP A 10 -19.93 1.46 -24.00
CA TRP A 10 -18.50 1.74 -23.88
C TRP A 10 -17.97 1.49 -22.46
N ARG A 11 -18.73 1.89 -21.43
CA ARG A 11 -18.34 1.67 -20.02
C ARG A 11 -18.33 0.17 -19.68
N ASP A 12 -19.38 -0.54 -20.07
CA ASP A 12 -19.51 -1.97 -19.79
C ASP A 12 -18.43 -2.78 -20.52
N GLU A 13 -18.09 -2.40 -21.75
CA GLU A 13 -16.97 -2.99 -22.48
C GLU A 13 -15.63 -2.73 -21.77
N LEU A 14 -15.36 -1.48 -21.34
CA LEU A 14 -14.12 -1.13 -20.63
C LEU A 14 -13.97 -1.93 -19.33
N ILE A 15 -15.03 -1.99 -18.53
CA ILE A 15 -15.06 -2.72 -17.26
C ILE A 15 -14.87 -4.23 -17.51
N GLY A 16 -15.56 -4.79 -18.51
CA GLY A 16 -15.45 -6.20 -18.86
C GLY A 16 -14.05 -6.60 -19.35
N LEU A 17 -13.43 -5.76 -20.18
CA LEU A 17 -12.07 -6.00 -20.67
C LEU A 17 -11.04 -5.89 -19.55
N GLY A 18 -11.03 -4.78 -18.79
CA GLY A 18 -10.08 -4.60 -17.69
C GLY A 18 -10.23 -5.66 -16.60
N GLY A 19 -11.44 -6.17 -16.40
CA GLY A 19 -11.72 -7.22 -15.42
C GLY A 19 -11.57 -8.66 -15.84
N SER A 20 -11.33 -8.90 -17.13
CA SER A 20 -11.05 -10.23 -17.66
C SER A 20 -9.56 -10.47 -17.91
N ILE A 21 -8.71 -9.49 -17.63
CA ILE A 21 -7.25 -9.65 -17.69
C ILE A 21 -6.84 -10.76 -16.72
N HIS A 22 -6.14 -11.76 -17.25
CA HIS A 22 -5.64 -12.92 -16.52
C HIS A 22 -4.79 -12.50 -15.35
N GLN A 23 -5.02 -13.15 -14.21
CA GLN A 23 -4.39 -12.82 -12.95
C GLN A 23 -3.22 -13.77 -12.70
N ASP A 24 -2.12 -13.28 -12.12
CA ASP A 24 -0.90 -14.07 -11.89
C ASP A 24 -1.13 -15.30 -11.01
N ALA A 25 -2.16 -15.28 -10.15
CA ALA A 25 -2.54 -16.41 -9.32
C ALA A 25 -3.26 -17.55 -10.08
N ALA A 26 -3.70 -17.30 -11.32
CA ALA A 26 -4.37 -18.29 -12.14
C ALA A 26 -3.37 -19.13 -12.96
N GLY A 27 -3.75 -20.36 -13.32
CA GLY A 27 -2.90 -21.27 -14.09
C GLY A 27 -2.47 -20.67 -15.44
N PRO A 28 -1.37 -21.15 -16.04
CA PRO A 28 -0.88 -20.62 -17.30
C PRO A 28 -1.93 -20.76 -18.40
N LEU A 29 -2.05 -19.73 -19.23
CA LEU A 29 -2.92 -19.75 -20.40
C LEU A 29 -2.35 -20.65 -21.50
N SER A 30 -3.23 -21.24 -22.29
CA SER A 30 -2.87 -21.80 -23.59
C SER A 30 -2.55 -20.68 -24.59
N GLU A 31 -1.88 -21.02 -25.70
CA GLU A 31 -1.56 -20.05 -26.77
C GLU A 31 -2.81 -19.36 -27.35
N GLU A 32 -3.94 -20.08 -27.41
CA GLU A 32 -5.21 -19.51 -27.91
C GLU A 32 -5.80 -18.53 -26.90
N GLU A 33 -5.80 -18.88 -25.62
CA GLU A 33 -6.29 -18.00 -24.55
C GLU A 33 -5.40 -16.75 -24.40
N ASP A 34 -4.09 -16.90 -24.52
CA ASP A 34 -3.12 -15.80 -24.50
C ASP A 34 -3.35 -14.83 -25.68
N ALA A 35 -3.57 -15.33 -26.89
CA ALA A 35 -3.89 -14.50 -28.05
C ALA A 35 -5.22 -13.74 -27.89
N VAL A 36 -6.24 -14.38 -27.30
CA VAL A 36 -7.53 -13.74 -26.99
C VAL A 36 -7.35 -12.66 -25.92
N GLN A 37 -6.57 -12.95 -24.88
CA GLN A 37 -6.27 -11.99 -23.84
C GLN A 37 -5.54 -10.77 -24.41
N GLN A 38 -4.50 -10.98 -25.21
CA GLN A 38 -3.74 -9.88 -25.81
C GLN A 38 -4.63 -8.99 -26.68
N ALA A 39 -5.52 -9.57 -27.48
CA ALA A 39 -6.49 -8.80 -28.26
C ALA A 39 -7.44 -7.99 -27.38
N GLY A 40 -7.84 -8.54 -26.23
CA GLY A 40 -8.63 -7.84 -25.21
C GLY A 40 -7.88 -6.66 -24.57
N VAL A 41 -6.60 -6.86 -24.23
CA VAL A 41 -5.71 -5.82 -23.70
C VAL A 41 -5.50 -4.71 -24.73
N ASP A 42 -5.22 -5.05 -25.99
CA ASP A 42 -5.05 -4.08 -27.07
C ASP A 42 -6.32 -3.24 -27.26
N ARG A 43 -7.50 -3.87 -27.18
CA ARG A 43 -8.79 -3.19 -27.25
C ARG A 43 -9.00 -2.26 -26.05
N TYR A 44 -8.70 -2.73 -24.85
CA TYR A 44 -8.77 -1.93 -23.61
C TYR A 44 -7.89 -0.68 -23.71
N LEU A 45 -6.63 -0.84 -24.10
CA LEU A 45 -5.68 0.27 -24.24
C LEU A 45 -6.12 1.25 -25.34
N ALA A 46 -6.64 0.76 -26.47
CA ALA A 46 -7.18 1.63 -27.52
C ALA A 46 -8.42 2.43 -27.06
N MET A 47 -9.25 1.87 -26.18
CA MET A 47 -10.39 2.59 -25.61
C MET A 47 -9.94 3.70 -24.66
N LEU A 48 -8.88 3.47 -23.89
CA LEU A 48 -8.27 4.49 -23.03
C LEU A 48 -7.58 5.59 -23.86
N ASP A 49 -6.76 5.21 -24.85
CA ASP A 49 -6.06 6.16 -25.74
C ASP A 49 -7.02 7.11 -26.46
N ALA A 50 -8.21 6.63 -26.83
CA ALA A 50 -9.24 7.45 -27.45
C ALA A 50 -9.77 8.60 -26.54
N LEU A 51 -9.52 8.53 -25.23
CA LEU A 51 -9.86 9.55 -24.25
C LEU A 51 -8.75 10.58 -24.02
N ASP A 52 -7.53 10.33 -24.49
CA ASP A 52 -6.38 11.18 -24.20
C ASP A 52 -6.59 12.62 -24.73
N GLY A 53 -6.17 13.59 -23.92
CA GLY A 53 -6.35 15.02 -24.20
C GLY A 53 -7.81 15.52 -24.15
N ARG A 54 -8.75 14.72 -23.63
CA ARG A 54 -10.15 15.14 -23.40
C ARG A 54 -10.41 15.42 -21.92
N ALA A 55 -11.43 16.23 -21.65
CA ALA A 55 -11.95 16.36 -20.30
C ALA A 55 -12.54 15.03 -19.84
N ILE A 56 -12.06 14.50 -18.71
CA ILE A 56 -12.51 13.23 -18.16
C ILE A 56 -13.70 13.49 -17.23
N GLU A 57 -14.88 13.05 -17.65
CA GLU A 57 -16.14 13.18 -16.89
C GLU A 57 -16.24 12.13 -15.78
N ALA A 58 -17.07 12.40 -14.77
CA ALA A 58 -17.17 11.59 -13.56
C ALA A 58 -17.51 10.12 -13.83
N GLU A 59 -18.40 9.84 -14.78
CA GLU A 59 -18.78 8.48 -15.14
C GLU A 59 -17.69 7.73 -15.92
N THR A 60 -16.80 8.46 -16.60
CA THR A 60 -15.61 7.88 -17.24
C THR A 60 -14.61 7.48 -16.16
N ILE A 61 -14.42 8.31 -15.13
CA ILE A 61 -13.60 7.98 -13.96
C ILE A 61 -14.16 6.74 -13.26
N ASP A 62 -15.47 6.69 -13.00
CA ASP A 62 -16.11 5.53 -12.39
C ASP A 62 -15.82 4.26 -13.20
N ALA A 63 -15.98 4.30 -14.53
CA ALA A 63 -15.74 3.15 -15.40
C ALA A 63 -14.27 2.71 -15.42
N ILE A 64 -13.32 3.66 -15.43
CA ILE A 64 -11.89 3.35 -15.33
C ILE A 64 -11.58 2.69 -13.98
N LEU A 65 -12.08 3.23 -12.87
CA LEU A 65 -11.86 2.62 -11.54
C LEU A 65 -12.46 1.21 -11.48
N TRP A 66 -13.67 1.01 -12.03
CA TRP A 66 -14.27 -0.32 -12.14
C TRP A 66 -13.56 -1.23 -13.14
N SER A 67 -12.71 -0.76 -14.05
CA SER A 67 -11.91 -1.63 -14.92
C SER A 67 -10.59 -2.08 -14.28
N LEU A 68 -10.20 -1.52 -13.13
CA LEU A 68 -8.96 -1.86 -12.41
C LEU A 68 -9.14 -3.07 -11.48
N HIS A 69 -8.43 -4.17 -11.71
CA HIS A 69 -8.52 -5.40 -10.91
C HIS A 69 -7.25 -5.72 -10.11
N PRO A 70 -7.35 -6.64 -9.13
CA PRO A 70 -6.22 -7.10 -8.31
C PRO A 70 -5.08 -7.84 -9.05
N LEU A 71 -4.28 -7.14 -9.87
CA LEU A 71 -3.14 -7.70 -10.63
C LEU A 71 -1.78 -7.31 -10.04
N ASP A 72 -0.80 -8.21 -10.10
CA ASP A 72 0.58 -7.91 -9.70
C ASP A 72 1.35 -7.17 -10.82
N ASP A 73 1.05 -7.45 -12.10
CA ASP A 73 1.57 -6.66 -13.24
C ASP A 73 0.79 -5.36 -13.43
N TYR A 74 1.28 -4.31 -12.76
CA TYR A 74 0.69 -2.98 -12.78
C TYR A 74 0.83 -2.25 -14.13
N GLY A 75 1.74 -2.70 -15.01
CA GLY A 75 2.08 -2.01 -16.26
C GLY A 75 0.90 -1.85 -17.22
N ILE A 76 -0.02 -2.82 -17.23
CA ILE A 76 -1.21 -2.79 -18.11
C ILE A 76 -2.15 -1.64 -17.72
N TYR A 77 -2.17 -1.25 -16.45
CA TYR A 77 -3.04 -0.18 -15.96
C TYR A 77 -2.38 1.20 -15.97
N GLU A 78 -1.10 1.33 -16.36
CA GLU A 78 -0.40 2.63 -16.44
C GLU A 78 -1.19 3.66 -17.27
N ALA A 79 -1.77 3.24 -18.40
CA ALA A 79 -2.62 4.10 -19.23
C ALA A 79 -3.87 4.59 -18.48
N ALA A 80 -4.50 3.74 -17.67
CA ALA A 80 -5.65 4.10 -16.86
C ALA A 80 -5.27 5.11 -15.78
N TYR A 81 -4.16 4.90 -15.06
CA TYR A 81 -3.69 5.84 -14.04
C TYR A 81 -3.27 7.19 -14.65
N SER A 82 -2.63 7.17 -15.82
CA SER A 82 -2.32 8.39 -16.56
C SER A 82 -3.59 9.20 -16.85
N LEU A 83 -4.66 8.55 -17.33
CA LEU A 83 -5.94 9.24 -17.56
C LEU A 83 -6.60 9.74 -16.28
N LEU A 84 -6.59 8.94 -15.21
CA LEU A 84 -7.10 9.37 -13.90
C LEU A 84 -6.36 10.61 -13.39
N SER A 85 -5.05 10.71 -13.65
CA SER A 85 -4.24 11.88 -13.25
C SER A 85 -4.58 13.17 -14.01
N GLN A 86 -5.22 13.06 -15.18
CA GLN A 86 -5.69 14.19 -15.98
C GLN A 86 -7.07 14.71 -15.55
N ALA A 87 -7.80 13.96 -14.73
CA ALA A 87 -9.12 14.36 -14.28
C ALA A 87 -9.07 15.62 -13.39
N ASP A 88 -10.13 16.43 -13.46
CA ASP A 88 -10.32 17.51 -12.48
C ASP A 88 -10.34 16.91 -11.06
N SER A 89 -9.56 17.51 -10.15
CA SER A 89 -9.35 16.98 -8.80
C SER A 89 -10.66 16.75 -8.04
N ALA A 90 -11.59 17.71 -8.08
CA ALA A 90 -12.86 17.59 -7.37
C ALA A 90 -13.75 16.51 -8.00
N THR A 91 -13.79 16.46 -9.33
CA THR A 91 -14.55 15.45 -10.08
C THR A 91 -14.05 14.05 -9.78
N GLY A 92 -12.74 13.84 -9.80
CA GLY A 92 -12.14 12.59 -9.41
C GLY A 92 -12.46 12.23 -7.96
N GLY A 93 -12.25 13.16 -7.01
CA GLY A 93 -12.43 12.86 -5.58
C GLY A 93 -13.85 12.37 -5.29
N ALA A 94 -14.84 13.04 -5.91
CA ALA A 94 -16.23 12.64 -5.84
C ALA A 94 -16.49 11.26 -6.49
N ALA A 95 -15.94 11.02 -7.69
CA ALA A 95 -16.09 9.75 -8.41
C ALA A 95 -15.52 8.56 -7.62
N THR A 96 -14.28 8.66 -7.12
CA THR A 96 -13.67 7.62 -6.27
C THR A 96 -14.51 7.32 -5.05
N THR A 97 -15.06 8.34 -4.39
CA THR A 97 -15.93 8.13 -3.22
C THR A 97 -17.19 7.34 -3.53
N ARG A 98 -17.78 7.54 -4.71
CA ARG A 98 -18.98 6.79 -5.10
C ARG A 98 -18.69 5.31 -5.31
N VAL A 99 -17.53 4.99 -5.89
CA VAL A 99 -17.19 3.60 -6.24
C VAL A 99 -16.52 2.84 -5.09
N LEU A 100 -15.70 3.52 -4.27
CA LEU A 100 -14.76 2.88 -3.35
C LEU A 100 -15.41 1.84 -2.40
N PRO A 101 -16.56 2.09 -1.74
CA PRO A 101 -17.13 1.09 -0.84
C PRO A 101 -17.50 -0.22 -1.56
N ASN A 102 -18.16 -0.11 -2.71
CA ASN A 102 -18.59 -1.29 -3.49
C ASN A 102 -17.39 -1.94 -4.19
N TRP A 103 -16.39 -1.15 -4.54
CA TRP A 103 -15.14 -1.63 -5.12
C TRP A 103 -14.35 -2.47 -4.11
N LEU A 104 -14.22 -1.99 -2.86
CA LEU A 104 -13.61 -2.74 -1.76
C LEU A 104 -14.42 -3.98 -1.38
N GLU A 105 -15.76 -3.91 -1.40
CA GLU A 105 -16.62 -5.06 -1.10
C GLU A 105 -16.46 -6.17 -2.15
N SER A 106 -16.32 -5.80 -3.42
CA SER A 106 -16.22 -6.77 -4.52
C SER A 106 -14.80 -7.28 -4.77
N ARG A 107 -13.76 -6.48 -4.52
CA ARG A 107 -12.36 -6.78 -4.91
C ARG A 107 -11.37 -6.79 -3.75
N GLY A 108 -11.79 -6.45 -2.54
CA GLY A 108 -10.89 -6.29 -1.40
C GLY A 108 -10.00 -5.05 -1.54
N ASP A 109 -8.94 -5.00 -0.74
CA ASP A 109 -8.02 -3.86 -0.64
C ASP A 109 -6.65 -4.16 -1.28
N HIS A 110 -6.67 -4.66 -2.51
CA HIS A 110 -5.45 -4.89 -3.28
C HIS A 110 -4.71 -3.57 -3.58
N GLU A 111 -3.39 -3.66 -3.81
CA GLU A 111 -2.54 -2.49 -4.08
C GLU A 111 -3.03 -1.66 -5.28
N SER A 112 -3.52 -2.31 -6.33
CA SER A 112 -4.14 -1.62 -7.49
C SER A 112 -5.35 -0.77 -7.13
N ILE A 113 -6.12 -1.19 -6.11
CA ILE A 113 -7.26 -0.43 -5.57
C ILE A 113 -6.76 0.82 -4.84
N ARG A 114 -5.70 0.66 -4.03
CA ARG A 114 -5.06 1.75 -3.31
C ARG A 114 -4.52 2.79 -4.28
N ILE A 115 -3.70 2.36 -5.26
CA ILE A 115 -3.07 3.30 -6.19
C ILE A 115 -4.10 3.95 -7.12
N GLY A 116 -5.12 3.22 -7.59
CA GLY A 116 -6.25 3.82 -8.31
C GLY A 116 -7.01 4.88 -7.50
N SER A 117 -6.94 4.81 -6.18
CA SER A 117 -7.54 5.78 -5.26
C SER A 117 -6.59 6.91 -4.83
N MET A 118 -5.28 6.80 -5.08
CA MET A 118 -4.26 7.73 -4.55
C MET A 118 -4.47 9.17 -5.01
N PHE A 119 -5.05 9.41 -6.17
CA PHE A 119 -5.26 10.79 -6.62
C PHE A 119 -6.16 11.59 -5.65
N VAL A 120 -6.97 10.92 -4.81
CA VAL A 120 -7.79 11.56 -3.76
C VAL A 120 -6.91 12.31 -2.75
N THR A 121 -5.71 11.80 -2.46
CA THR A 121 -4.76 12.42 -1.53
C THR A 121 -3.91 13.50 -2.21
N GLY A 122 -3.88 13.54 -3.54
CA GLY A 122 -3.01 14.44 -4.32
C GLY A 122 -3.37 15.93 -4.26
N SER A 123 -4.58 16.30 -3.79
CA SER A 123 -4.94 17.72 -3.58
C SER A 123 -6.03 17.91 -2.53
N GLU A 124 -6.05 19.10 -1.91
CA GLU A 124 -7.10 19.48 -0.95
C GLU A 124 -8.50 19.46 -1.59
N ASP A 125 -8.60 19.81 -2.88
CA ASP A 125 -9.88 19.84 -3.60
C ASP A 125 -10.41 18.42 -3.84
N ALA A 126 -9.53 17.47 -4.21
CA ALA A 126 -9.89 16.06 -4.35
C ALA A 126 -10.32 15.48 -2.99
N THR A 127 -9.54 15.71 -1.94
CA THR A 127 -9.84 15.26 -0.58
C THR A 127 -11.18 15.83 -0.09
N ARG A 128 -11.43 17.13 -0.29
CA ARG A 128 -12.69 17.78 0.14
C ARG A 128 -13.89 17.23 -0.62
N ALA A 129 -13.78 17.08 -1.93
CA ALA A 129 -14.84 16.51 -2.76
C ALA A 129 -15.11 15.06 -2.36
N PHE A 130 -14.06 14.31 -2.05
CA PHE A 130 -14.19 12.95 -1.55
C PHE A 130 -15.01 12.92 -0.27
N LEU A 131 -14.57 13.65 0.76
CA LEU A 131 -15.22 13.67 2.06
C LEU A 131 -16.68 14.15 1.99
N THR A 132 -17.00 15.10 1.11
CA THR A 132 -18.37 15.58 0.90
C THR A 132 -19.31 14.45 0.45
N VAL A 133 -18.84 13.57 -0.44
CA VAL A 133 -19.68 12.49 -0.97
C VAL A 133 -19.88 11.37 0.06
N THR A 134 -18.99 11.25 1.07
CA THR A 134 -19.09 10.23 2.14
C THR A 134 -20.31 10.41 3.04
N ASP A 135 -20.96 11.57 3.01
CA ASP A 135 -22.23 11.82 3.73
C ASP A 135 -23.39 10.96 3.20
N ASN A 136 -23.25 10.44 1.97
CA ASN A 136 -24.23 9.53 1.37
C ASN A 136 -24.00 8.06 1.73
N TRP A 137 -22.89 7.73 2.41
CA TRP A 137 -22.57 6.37 2.78
C TRP A 137 -23.38 5.91 4.00
N GLY A 138 -23.82 4.65 3.97
CA GLY A 138 -24.31 3.98 5.16
C GLY A 138 -23.19 3.57 6.13
N ASP A 139 -23.57 3.19 7.35
CA ASP A 139 -22.61 2.80 8.41
C ASP A 139 -21.68 1.65 7.98
N ALA A 140 -22.21 0.66 7.27
CA ALA A 140 -21.43 -0.48 6.80
C ALA A 140 -20.33 -0.06 5.79
N GLN A 141 -20.67 0.80 4.84
CA GLN A 141 -19.74 1.35 3.85
C GLN A 141 -18.67 2.20 4.53
N ARG A 142 -19.09 3.12 5.42
CA ARG A 142 -18.16 3.96 6.19
C ARG A 142 -17.21 3.12 7.05
N ALA A 143 -17.71 2.07 7.70
CA ALA A 143 -16.89 1.18 8.51
C ALA A 143 -15.90 0.35 7.66
N LEU A 144 -16.32 -0.12 6.48
CA LEU A 144 -15.46 -0.83 5.53
C LEU A 144 -14.32 0.07 5.07
N VAL A 145 -14.63 1.25 4.50
CA VAL A 145 -13.62 2.18 4.00
C VAL A 145 -12.69 2.62 5.12
N ARG A 146 -13.21 3.01 6.29
CA ARG A 146 -12.37 3.41 7.43
C ARG A 146 -11.38 2.32 7.85
N ARG A 147 -11.83 1.07 7.93
CA ARG A 147 -10.94 -0.06 8.28
C ARG A 147 -9.84 -0.25 7.23
N THR A 148 -10.17 -0.14 5.95
CA THR A 148 -9.20 -0.23 4.85
C THR A 148 -8.19 0.91 4.90
N LEU A 149 -8.65 2.16 5.05
CA LEU A 149 -7.77 3.32 5.20
C LEU A 149 -6.84 3.15 6.40
N GLY A 150 -7.31 2.57 7.51
CA GLY A 150 -6.48 2.25 8.67
C GLY A 150 -5.30 1.29 8.40
N ARG A 151 -5.32 0.57 7.27
CA ARG A 151 -4.18 -0.18 6.74
C ARG A 151 -3.32 0.69 5.83
N TRP A 152 -3.92 1.39 4.86
CA TRP A 152 -3.19 2.26 3.93
C TRP A 152 -2.41 3.37 4.64
N VAL A 153 -2.92 3.95 5.74
CA VAL A 153 -2.18 4.94 6.55
C VAL A 153 -0.87 4.43 7.12
N ARG A 154 -0.65 3.11 7.16
CA ARG A 154 0.61 2.50 7.64
C ARG A 154 1.66 2.44 6.55
N GLU A 155 1.24 2.48 5.30
CA GLU A 155 2.12 2.50 4.13
C GLU A 155 2.34 3.93 3.64
N ASP A 156 1.31 4.77 3.74
CA ASP A 156 1.30 6.09 3.14
C ASP A 156 0.53 7.08 4.04
N GLU A 157 1.25 8.06 4.56
CA GLU A 157 0.70 9.06 5.50
C GLU A 157 -0.26 10.04 4.85
N GLU A 158 -0.29 10.14 3.51
CA GLU A 158 -1.21 11.04 2.82
C GLU A 158 -2.69 10.67 3.04
N TRP A 159 -2.96 9.43 3.46
CA TRP A 159 -4.30 8.97 3.82
C TRP A 159 -4.77 9.39 5.22
N GLU A 160 -3.87 9.87 6.08
CA GLU A 160 -4.18 10.20 7.48
C GLU A 160 -5.37 11.19 7.61
N PRO A 161 -5.44 12.30 6.86
CA PRO A 161 -6.53 13.27 6.99
C PRO A 161 -7.90 12.68 6.65
N ILE A 162 -7.96 11.82 5.63
CA ILE A 162 -9.20 11.17 5.19
C ILE A 162 -9.63 10.13 6.22
N HIS A 163 -8.70 9.33 6.72
CA HIS A 163 -8.99 8.35 7.76
C HIS A 163 -9.53 9.02 9.04
N GLU A 164 -8.92 10.11 9.48
CA GLU A 164 -9.39 10.92 10.62
C GLU A 164 -10.78 11.51 10.40
N ALA A 165 -11.04 12.09 9.23
CA ALA A 165 -12.34 12.66 8.90
C ALA A 165 -13.47 11.62 8.90
N LEU A 166 -13.15 10.35 8.59
CA LEU A 166 -14.09 9.23 8.70
C LEU A 166 -14.23 8.67 10.13
N GLY A 167 -13.61 9.31 11.12
CA GLY A 167 -13.62 8.88 12.52
C GLY A 167 -12.62 7.76 12.83
N GLY A 168 -11.60 7.61 11.99
CA GLY A 168 -10.43 6.79 12.27
C GLY A 168 -9.53 7.42 13.32
N THR A 169 -8.67 6.61 13.94
CA THR A 169 -7.64 7.10 14.86
C THR A 169 -6.28 6.75 14.29
N ASN A 170 -5.49 7.76 13.94
CA ASN A 170 -4.13 7.59 13.48
C ASN A 170 -3.16 7.44 14.67
N ARG A 171 -2.08 6.70 14.43
CA ARG A 171 -1.00 6.57 15.42
C ARG A 171 -0.27 7.91 15.51
N LYS A 172 -0.12 8.44 16.72
CA LYS A 172 0.74 9.60 16.95
C LYS A 172 2.21 9.16 16.86
N PRO A 173 3.02 9.78 15.98
CA PRO A 173 4.44 9.49 15.91
C PRO A 173 5.13 9.78 17.24
N VAL A 174 5.98 8.86 17.68
CA VAL A 174 6.87 9.05 18.84
C VAL A 174 8.27 9.17 18.30
N LEU A 175 9.00 10.21 18.72
CA LEU A 175 10.40 10.41 18.37
C LEU A 175 11.24 10.38 19.64
N ASP A 176 11.91 9.27 19.87
CA ASP A 176 12.78 9.10 21.03
C ASP A 176 14.14 9.79 20.79
N PRO A 177 14.81 10.30 21.83
CA PRO A 177 16.19 10.76 21.68
C PRO A 177 17.11 9.58 21.30
N ILE A 178 18.08 9.83 20.41
CA ILE A 178 19.17 8.87 20.19
C ILE A 178 20.12 8.98 21.39
N PRO A 179 20.47 7.87 22.06
CA PRO A 179 21.35 7.92 23.22
C PRO A 179 22.75 8.49 22.91
N ASP A 180 23.22 9.40 23.75
CA ASP A 180 24.52 10.07 23.57
C ASP A 180 25.72 9.13 23.78
N ASP A 181 25.53 8.03 24.49
CA ASP A 181 26.53 7.03 24.83
C ASP A 181 26.66 5.92 23.78
N TRP A 182 25.83 5.93 22.74
CA TRP A 182 25.93 4.98 21.65
C TRP A 182 27.23 5.14 20.85
N PRO A 183 27.79 4.03 20.33
CA PRO A 183 28.85 4.09 19.33
C PRO A 183 28.45 4.99 18.15
N GLU A 184 29.43 5.67 17.58
CA GLU A 184 29.19 6.64 16.49
C GLU A 184 28.49 6.00 15.29
N ASP A 185 28.87 4.79 14.93
CA ASP A 185 28.26 4.04 13.83
C ASP A 185 26.81 3.64 14.13
N TRP A 186 26.41 3.50 15.39
CA TRP A 186 25.02 3.24 15.78
C TRP A 186 24.17 4.51 15.69
N ARG A 187 24.69 5.64 16.19
CA ARG A 187 24.02 6.94 16.09
C ARG A 187 23.82 7.33 14.63
N SER A 188 24.89 7.23 13.83
CA SER A 188 24.84 7.54 12.41
C SER A 188 23.83 6.67 11.66
N ALA A 189 23.70 5.38 12.01
CA ALA A 189 22.68 4.51 11.41
C ALA A 189 21.24 4.91 11.80
N ALA A 190 21.00 5.28 13.06
CA ALA A 190 19.69 5.76 13.50
C ALA A 190 19.31 7.10 12.85
N GLU A 191 20.26 8.01 12.70
CA GLU A 191 20.09 9.28 11.98
C GLU A 191 19.80 9.05 10.50
N ALA A 192 20.57 8.19 9.82
CA ALA A 192 20.36 7.86 8.42
C ALA A 192 18.99 7.23 8.17
N PHE A 193 18.53 6.37 9.07
CA PHE A 193 17.18 5.83 9.04
C PHE A 193 16.14 6.95 9.17
N ARG A 194 16.25 7.84 10.16
CA ARG A 194 15.30 8.96 10.35
C ARG A 194 15.26 9.93 9.17
N GLU A 195 16.41 10.21 8.57
CA GLU A 195 16.51 11.15 7.44
C GLU A 195 15.92 10.55 6.17
N SER A 196 16.25 9.29 5.86
CA SER A 196 16.09 8.74 4.50
C SER A 196 15.53 7.32 4.42
N GLY A 197 15.20 6.69 5.55
CA GLY A 197 14.73 5.30 5.59
C GLY A 197 15.84 4.28 5.35
N ARG A 198 17.11 4.73 5.35
CA ARG A 198 18.24 3.87 5.00
C ARG A 198 18.61 2.91 6.13
N VAL A 199 18.14 1.68 5.98
CA VAL A 199 18.44 0.57 6.90
C VAL A 199 19.83 -0.03 6.69
N ASP A 200 20.46 0.18 5.52
CA ASP A 200 21.75 -0.44 5.17
C ASP A 200 22.89 0.00 6.09
N HIS A 201 22.81 1.21 6.65
CA HIS A 201 23.77 1.71 7.66
C HIS A 201 23.71 0.95 8.98
N ALA A 202 22.62 0.22 9.27
CA ALA A 202 22.58 -0.67 10.43
C ALA A 202 23.20 -2.04 10.15
N TRP A 203 23.55 -2.35 8.90
CA TRP A 203 24.03 -3.66 8.42
C TRP A 203 25.43 -3.60 7.80
N THR A 204 26.35 -2.88 8.42
CA THR A 204 27.68 -2.57 7.85
C THR A 204 28.67 -3.74 7.81
N ASN A 205 28.58 -4.72 8.72
CA ASN A 205 29.54 -5.83 8.76
C ASN A 205 29.03 -7.04 7.97
N GLU A 206 29.34 -7.10 6.68
CA GLU A 206 28.91 -8.22 5.84
C GLU A 206 29.68 -9.53 6.09
N LYS A 207 30.89 -9.46 6.65
CA LYS A 207 31.74 -10.63 6.89
C LYS A 207 31.31 -11.40 8.14
N ASP A 208 30.94 -10.67 9.18
CA ASP A 208 30.37 -11.20 10.40
C ASP A 208 28.99 -10.59 10.62
N PHE A 209 28.03 -11.06 9.81
CA PHE A 209 26.67 -10.51 9.75
C PHE A 209 25.95 -10.48 11.11
N PRO A 210 26.07 -11.52 11.98
CA PRO A 210 25.50 -11.50 13.32
C PRO A 210 26.01 -10.37 14.22
N SER A 211 27.21 -9.83 13.97
CA SER A 211 27.75 -8.73 14.77
C SER A 211 26.93 -7.43 14.65
N ASN A 212 26.01 -7.34 13.68
CA ASN A 212 25.14 -6.18 13.48
C ASN A 212 23.86 -6.24 14.34
N PHE A 213 23.49 -7.41 14.89
CA PHE A 213 22.15 -7.63 15.47
C PHE A 213 21.85 -6.71 16.64
N ASP A 214 22.79 -6.50 17.56
CA ASP A 214 22.58 -5.64 18.72
C ASP A 214 22.28 -4.19 18.31
N ARG A 215 22.98 -3.70 17.29
CA ARG A 215 22.74 -2.36 16.71
C ARG A 215 21.34 -2.28 16.12
N VAL A 216 20.97 -3.28 15.33
CA VAL A 216 19.66 -3.32 14.66
C VAL A 216 18.53 -3.35 15.69
N PHE A 217 18.62 -4.20 16.71
CA PHE A 217 17.63 -4.25 17.79
C PHE A 217 17.52 -2.92 18.53
N ALA A 218 18.65 -2.32 18.91
CA ALA A 218 18.67 -1.03 19.58
C ALA A 218 18.01 0.07 18.75
N ILE A 219 18.22 0.09 17.43
CA ILE A 219 17.57 1.06 16.53
C ILE A 219 16.09 0.76 16.40
N MET A 220 15.67 -0.50 16.22
CA MET A 220 14.26 -0.88 16.10
C MET A 220 13.43 -0.57 17.35
N GLU A 221 14.07 -0.49 18.53
CA GLU A 221 13.43 -0.12 19.80
C GLU A 221 13.06 1.36 19.90
N LEU A 222 13.70 2.24 19.13
CA LEU A 222 13.44 3.68 19.18
C LEU A 222 12.14 4.04 18.45
N GLY A 223 11.42 5.02 18.98
CA GLY A 223 10.47 5.82 18.22
C GLY A 223 11.19 6.69 17.18
N HIS A 224 10.76 6.61 15.92
CA HIS A 224 11.40 7.29 14.78
C HIS A 224 10.57 8.40 14.15
N GLY A 225 9.63 8.98 14.89
CA GLY A 225 8.73 10.00 14.34
C GLY A 225 7.96 9.43 13.15
N ALA A 226 7.84 10.19 12.06
CA ALA A 226 7.07 9.81 10.87
C ALA A 226 7.50 8.47 10.23
N ARG A 227 8.78 8.09 10.38
CA ARG A 227 9.34 6.84 9.83
C ARG A 227 9.09 5.59 10.66
N TRP A 228 8.21 5.66 11.67
CA TRP A 228 7.80 4.48 12.43
C TRP A 228 7.25 3.35 11.53
N ARG A 229 6.71 3.69 10.36
CA ARG A 229 6.19 2.78 9.32
C ARG A 229 7.27 1.88 8.70
N GLU A 230 8.50 2.38 8.63
CA GLU A 230 9.62 1.75 7.94
C GLU A 230 10.46 0.87 8.88
N VAL A 231 10.12 0.80 10.18
CA VAL A 231 10.85 -0.03 11.15
C VAL A 231 10.94 -1.51 10.72
N PRO A 232 9.91 -2.15 10.13
CA PRO A 232 10.04 -3.50 9.59
C PRO A 232 11.12 -3.64 8.50
N ASP A 233 11.52 -2.57 7.81
CA ASP A 233 12.51 -2.65 6.72
C ASP A 233 13.89 -3.05 7.20
N PHE A 234 14.18 -2.92 8.50
CA PHE A 234 15.39 -3.49 9.10
C PHE A 234 15.48 -5.01 8.90
N LEU A 235 14.36 -5.69 8.66
CA LEU A 235 14.30 -7.12 8.36
C LEU A 235 14.59 -7.43 6.88
N ASN A 236 14.48 -6.47 5.97
CA ASN A 236 14.60 -6.71 4.52
C ASN A 236 15.94 -7.39 4.13
N PRO A 237 17.10 -6.98 4.67
CA PRO A 237 18.36 -7.67 4.39
C PRO A 237 18.35 -9.15 4.78
N LEU A 238 17.69 -9.50 5.89
CA LEU A 238 17.52 -10.90 6.33
C LEU A 238 16.57 -11.67 5.42
N LEU A 239 15.42 -11.09 5.10
CA LEU A 239 14.36 -11.77 4.35
C LEU A 239 14.74 -11.98 2.87
N MET A 240 15.44 -11.01 2.27
CA MET A 240 15.72 -11.01 0.83
C MET A 240 17.10 -11.59 0.47
N ARG A 241 18.14 -11.32 1.27
CA ARG A 241 19.54 -11.62 0.87
C ARG A 241 20.29 -12.54 1.83
N ARG A 242 19.91 -12.55 3.11
CA ARG A 242 20.62 -13.26 4.19
C ARG A 242 19.71 -14.21 4.96
N ARG A 243 18.81 -14.90 4.25
CA ARG A 243 17.80 -15.79 4.86
C ARG A 243 18.42 -16.92 5.69
N ASN A 244 19.65 -17.33 5.37
CA ASN A 244 20.44 -18.28 6.13
C ASN A 244 20.86 -17.78 7.52
N GLU A 245 20.91 -16.45 7.74
CA GLU A 245 21.23 -15.83 9.03
C GLU A 245 19.98 -15.62 9.90
N LEU A 246 18.77 -15.76 9.33
CA LEU A 246 17.51 -15.56 10.03
C LEU A 246 17.40 -16.41 11.31
N PRO A 247 17.77 -17.72 11.35
CA PRO A 247 17.76 -18.48 12.60
C PRO A 247 18.68 -17.88 13.67
N LYS A 248 19.83 -17.30 13.32
CA LYS A 248 20.71 -16.67 14.31
C LYS A 248 20.10 -15.36 14.83
N PHE A 249 19.51 -14.57 13.93
CA PHE A 249 18.82 -13.33 14.28
C PHE A 249 17.67 -13.59 15.25
N ILE A 250 16.80 -14.56 14.94
CA ILE A 250 15.70 -14.96 15.83
C ILE A 250 16.22 -15.48 17.17
N GLY A 251 17.34 -16.24 17.17
CA GLY A 251 17.98 -16.67 18.41
C GLY A 251 18.48 -15.51 19.27
N ALA A 252 19.08 -14.49 18.65
CA ALA A 252 19.53 -13.29 19.36
C ALA A 252 18.35 -12.46 19.87
N LEU A 253 17.29 -12.31 19.06
CA LEU A 253 16.05 -11.62 19.46
C LEU A 253 15.37 -12.33 20.65
N ALA A 254 15.30 -13.66 20.63
CA ALA A 254 14.74 -14.46 21.72
C ALA A 254 15.54 -14.32 23.02
N ALA A 255 16.86 -14.13 22.92
CA ALA A 255 17.76 -13.98 24.06
C ALA A 255 17.74 -12.57 24.69
N LEU A 256 17.08 -11.59 24.06
CA LEU A 256 16.85 -10.27 24.68
C LEU A 256 15.96 -10.40 25.91
N ALA A 257 16.06 -9.41 26.80
CA ALA A 257 15.10 -9.23 27.88
C ALA A 257 13.67 -9.08 27.30
N ASP A 258 12.69 -9.64 28.01
CA ASP A 258 11.31 -9.75 27.51
C ASP A 258 10.71 -8.40 27.12
N ASP A 259 11.00 -7.35 27.89
CA ASP A 259 10.56 -5.97 27.64
C ASP A 259 11.12 -5.42 26.33
N ARG A 260 12.42 -5.59 26.08
CA ARG A 260 13.07 -5.15 24.83
C ARG A 260 12.52 -5.93 23.63
N ARG A 261 12.37 -7.24 23.78
CA ARG A 261 11.79 -8.10 22.73
C ARG A 261 10.35 -7.68 22.40
N GLU A 262 9.53 -7.43 23.41
CA GLU A 262 8.15 -6.96 23.24
C GLU A 262 8.08 -5.58 22.57
N HIS A 263 8.98 -4.66 22.91
CA HIS A 263 9.07 -3.36 22.24
C HIS A 263 9.34 -3.49 20.74
N ILE A 264 10.31 -4.32 20.34
CA ILE A 264 10.62 -4.56 18.92
C ILE A 264 9.41 -5.16 18.19
N VAL A 265 8.82 -6.22 18.74
CA VAL A 265 7.66 -6.87 18.13
C VAL A 265 6.48 -5.90 18.04
N THR A 266 6.28 -5.04 19.04
CA THR A 266 5.23 -4.01 19.03
C THR A 266 5.48 -2.93 17.98
N ALA A 267 6.74 -2.50 17.81
CA ALA A 267 7.12 -1.55 16.77
C ALA A 267 6.86 -2.11 15.37
N VAL A 268 7.28 -3.36 15.12
CA VAL A 268 6.99 -4.06 13.86
C VAL A 268 5.48 -4.23 13.66
N ASN A 269 4.75 -4.65 14.70
CA ASN A 269 3.31 -4.88 14.62
C ASN A 269 2.52 -3.62 14.35
N ALA A 270 2.97 -2.47 14.85
CA ALA A 270 2.33 -1.20 14.58
C ALA A 270 2.33 -0.91 13.08
N ALA A 271 3.47 -1.12 12.43
CA ALA A 271 3.67 -0.83 11.00
C ALA A 271 3.10 -1.94 10.11
N HIS A 272 3.49 -3.19 10.36
CA HIS A 272 3.17 -4.34 9.53
C HIS A 272 2.81 -5.57 10.39
N PRO A 273 1.52 -5.76 10.74
CA PRO A 273 1.08 -6.85 11.61
C PRO A 273 1.46 -8.23 11.10
N ASP A 274 1.35 -8.48 9.79
CA ASP A 274 1.65 -9.79 9.22
C ASP A 274 3.14 -10.14 9.38
N THR A 275 4.03 -9.14 9.25
CA THR A 275 5.46 -9.30 9.52
C THR A 275 5.72 -9.57 11.00
N ALA A 276 4.97 -8.92 11.89
CA ALA A 276 5.06 -9.21 13.33
C ALA A 276 4.51 -10.59 13.69
N GLU A 277 3.43 -11.06 13.06
CA GLU A 277 2.90 -12.41 13.22
C GLU A 277 3.91 -13.45 12.75
N TYR A 278 4.54 -13.23 11.58
CA TYR A 278 5.63 -14.05 11.10
C TYR A 278 6.79 -14.11 12.10
N LEU A 279 7.22 -12.97 12.65
CA LEU A 279 8.26 -12.93 13.69
C LEU A 279 7.86 -13.67 14.97
N ARG A 280 6.60 -13.54 15.43
CA ARG A 280 6.10 -14.26 16.61
C ARG A 280 6.13 -15.77 16.38
N GLY A 281 5.66 -16.24 15.24
CA GLY A 281 5.72 -17.67 14.89
C GLY A 281 7.14 -18.22 14.95
N LEU A 282 8.12 -17.49 14.41
CA LEU A 282 9.53 -17.89 14.47
C LEU A 282 10.10 -17.92 15.90
N LEU A 283 9.59 -17.06 16.80
CA LEU A 283 10.01 -17.03 18.20
C LEU A 283 9.39 -18.16 19.03
N GLU A 284 8.17 -18.58 18.70
CA GLU A 284 7.45 -19.68 19.39
C GLU A 284 7.96 -21.08 19.01
N GLU A 285 8.56 -21.24 17.83
CA GLU A 285 9.16 -22.51 17.37
C GLU A 285 10.51 -22.86 18.06
N ARG A 286 10.88 -22.14 19.12
CA ARG A 286 12.16 -22.30 19.85
C ARG A 286 11.97 -22.65 21.32
#